data_AF-A0A841ARB6-F1
#
_entry.id   AF-A0A841ARB6-F1
#
_cell.length_a   1.000
_cell.length_b   1.000
_cell.length_c   1.000
_cell.angle_alpha   90.00
_cell.angle_beta   90.00
_cell.angle_gamma   90.00
#
_symmetry.space_group_name_H-M   'P 1'
#
loop_
_entity.id
_entity.type
_entity.pdbx_description
1 polymer ?
#
loop_
_entity_poly.entity_id
_entity_poly.type
_entity_poly.pdbx_seq_one_letter_code
_entity_poly.pdbx_strand_id
1 'polypeptide(L)'
;MTTDAASTVLPDAVYSELRSAVISQQIAPGASVTESAVALRYGVARPTAKTAIEKLVTEGLLRRERHQTARVPLLSRADIVDLFDARAIVESAAVGALATGGTLPAEALAAHRALLADADFAQHDIEFHRALVAGQPSPRLARMHAGLLGEIELCIGQVQAGRLLTAAEVGAQHQGILDAVTAGDADLAARLTREHIAGSRDRLLDRFDTTPH
;
A
#
# COMPACT_ATOMS: atom_id res chain seq x y z
N MET A 1 29.44 -28.00 -11.04
CA MET A 1 27.99 -27.78 -11.20
C MET A 1 27.58 -26.76 -10.15
N THR A 2 27.80 -25.48 -10.43
CA THR A 2 27.67 -24.39 -9.43
C THR A 2 27.45 -23.07 -10.16
N THR A 3 26.20 -22.73 -10.50
CA THR A 3 25.80 -21.34 -10.80
C THR A 3 24.27 -21.26 -10.88
N ASP A 4 23.58 -20.88 -9.79
CA ASP A 4 22.20 -20.34 -9.90
C ASP A 4 21.68 -19.56 -8.66
N ALA A 5 22.54 -18.81 -7.97
CA ALA A 5 22.11 -18.00 -6.80
C ALA A 5 22.39 -16.50 -6.93
N ALA A 6 23.24 -16.07 -7.86
CA ALA A 6 23.63 -14.67 -8.01
C ALA A 6 22.68 -13.85 -8.91
N SER A 7 21.91 -14.51 -9.79
CA SER A 7 21.05 -13.81 -10.77
C SER A 7 19.66 -13.44 -10.24
N THR A 8 19.21 -13.99 -9.11
CA THR A 8 17.89 -13.72 -8.51
C THR A 8 17.91 -12.51 -7.57
N VAL A 9 19.04 -12.24 -6.92
CA VAL A 9 19.22 -11.11 -5.99
C VAL A 9 19.23 -9.76 -6.70
N LEU A 10 19.79 -9.70 -7.92
CA LEU A 10 19.83 -8.49 -8.75
C LEU A 10 18.42 -8.00 -9.18
N PRO A 11 17.51 -8.84 -9.72
CA PRO A 11 16.13 -8.45 -10.02
C PRO A 11 15.37 -7.91 -8.82
N ASP A 12 15.45 -8.56 -7.66
CA ASP A 12 14.71 -8.13 -6.47
C ASP A 12 15.27 -6.82 -5.89
N ALA A 13 16.59 -6.60 -5.97
CA ALA A 13 17.20 -5.33 -5.62
C ALA A 13 16.77 -4.20 -6.55
N VAL A 14 16.81 -4.41 -7.88
CA VAL A 14 16.34 -3.43 -8.87
C VAL A 14 14.86 -3.10 -8.68
N TYR A 15 14.03 -4.13 -8.45
CA TYR A 15 12.62 -3.95 -8.13
C TYR A 15 12.43 -3.07 -6.88
N SER A 16 13.14 -3.36 -5.79
CA SER A 16 12.99 -2.65 -4.52
C SER A 16 13.38 -1.18 -4.64
N GLU A 17 14.49 -0.91 -5.32
CA GLU A 17 14.95 0.45 -5.61
C GLU A 17 13.98 1.20 -6.53
N LEU A 18 13.46 0.55 -7.57
CA LEU A 18 12.51 1.15 -8.49
C LEU A 18 11.16 1.41 -7.83
N ARG A 19 10.69 0.50 -6.98
CA ARG A 19 9.51 0.68 -6.12
C ARG A 19 9.65 1.90 -5.24
N SER A 20 10.77 1.98 -4.51
CA SER A 20 11.08 3.11 -3.62
C SER A 20 11.08 4.43 -4.39
N ALA A 21 11.70 4.47 -5.57
CA ALA A 21 11.74 5.67 -6.41
C ALA A 21 10.36 6.10 -6.94
N VAL A 22 9.44 5.16 -7.19
CA VAL A 22 8.06 5.46 -7.60
C VAL A 22 7.23 5.98 -6.41
N ILE A 23 7.26 5.29 -5.27
CA ILE A 23 6.48 5.65 -4.08
C ILE A 23 6.92 7.01 -3.50
N SER A 24 8.23 7.25 -3.44
CA SER A 24 8.81 8.53 -2.98
C SER A 24 8.73 9.66 -4.02
N GLN A 25 8.07 9.43 -5.16
CA GLN A 25 7.94 10.37 -6.27
C GLN A 25 9.27 10.88 -6.88
N GLN A 26 10.40 10.21 -6.63
CA GLN A 26 11.64 10.46 -7.38
C GLN A 26 11.46 10.18 -8.87
N ILE A 27 10.53 9.29 -9.22
CA ILE A 27 9.95 9.16 -10.55
C ILE A 27 8.53 9.73 -10.48
N ALA A 28 8.34 10.90 -11.08
CA ALA A 28 7.09 11.65 -10.98
C ALA A 28 5.88 10.89 -11.57
N PRO A 29 4.66 11.16 -11.07
CA PRO A 29 3.42 10.71 -11.71
C PRO A 29 3.38 11.03 -13.21
N GLY A 30 2.90 10.10 -14.03
CA GLY A 30 2.86 10.21 -15.49
C GLY A 30 4.19 9.92 -16.22
N ALA A 31 5.32 9.87 -15.51
CA ALA A 31 6.63 9.63 -16.11
C ALA A 31 6.73 8.21 -16.72
N SER A 32 7.41 8.12 -17.86
CA SER A 32 7.71 6.85 -18.53
C SER A 32 8.85 6.11 -17.84
N VAL A 33 8.66 4.81 -17.63
CA VAL A 33 9.68 3.88 -17.13
C VAL A 33 9.99 2.87 -18.23
N THR A 34 11.13 3.07 -18.91
CA THR A 34 11.58 2.17 -19.99
C THR A 34 12.57 1.13 -19.48
N GLU A 35 12.55 -0.07 -20.06
CA GLU A 35 13.53 -1.13 -19.78
C GLU A 35 14.97 -0.66 -20.01
N SER A 36 15.20 0.14 -21.06
CA SER A 36 16.53 0.69 -21.37
C SER A 36 17.02 1.67 -20.30
N ALA A 37 16.15 2.57 -19.83
CA ALA A 37 16.52 3.53 -18.79
C ALA A 37 16.80 2.85 -17.45
N VAL A 38 15.98 1.85 -17.08
CA VAL A 38 16.19 1.05 -15.87
C VAL A 38 17.49 0.24 -15.97
N ALA A 39 17.71 -0.45 -17.10
CA ALA A 39 18.94 -1.21 -17.34
C ALA A 39 20.20 -0.34 -17.20
N LEU A 40 20.18 0.86 -17.81
CA LEU A 40 21.29 1.80 -17.72
C LEU A 40 21.49 2.33 -16.29
N ARG A 41 20.41 2.75 -15.62
CA ARG A 41 20.46 3.35 -14.27
C ARG A 41 21.02 2.39 -13.23
N TYR A 42 20.62 1.12 -13.28
CA TYR A 42 21.00 0.12 -12.28
C TYR A 42 22.12 -0.82 -12.73
N GLY A 43 22.68 -0.61 -13.93
CA GLY A 43 23.78 -1.44 -14.45
C GLY A 43 23.40 -2.90 -14.67
N VAL A 44 22.16 -3.18 -15.06
CA VAL A 44 21.63 -4.54 -15.25
C VAL A 44 21.24 -4.82 -16.70
N ALA A 45 21.09 -6.10 -17.05
CA ALA A 45 20.61 -6.50 -18.36
C ALA A 45 19.12 -6.13 -18.57
N ARG A 46 18.72 -5.88 -19.83
CA ARG A 46 17.33 -5.53 -20.19
C ARG A 46 16.29 -6.55 -19.71
N PRO A 47 16.52 -7.88 -19.77
CA PRO A 47 15.57 -8.84 -19.21
C PRO A 47 15.33 -8.68 -17.71
N THR A 48 16.37 -8.36 -16.92
CA THR A 48 16.26 -8.08 -15.48
C THR A 48 15.43 -6.82 -15.23
N ALA A 49 15.70 -5.75 -15.98
CA ALA A 49 14.92 -4.52 -15.91
C ALA A 49 13.44 -4.76 -16.27
N LYS A 50 13.19 -5.57 -17.31
CA LYS A 50 11.84 -5.96 -17.71
C LYS A 50 11.10 -6.69 -16.58
N THR A 51 11.72 -7.69 -15.95
CA THR A 51 11.10 -8.42 -14.82
C THR A 51 10.74 -7.48 -13.67
N ALA A 52 11.63 -6.55 -13.31
CA ALA A 52 11.34 -5.57 -12.26
C ALA A 52 10.15 -4.66 -12.63
N ILE A 53 10.10 -4.16 -13.87
CA ILE A 53 8.97 -3.35 -14.37
C ILE A 53 7.67 -4.16 -14.36
N GLU A 54 7.70 -5.42 -14.79
CA GLU A 54 6.50 -6.28 -14.85
C GLU A 54 5.93 -6.59 -13.47
N LYS A 55 6.80 -6.73 -12.46
CA LYS A 55 6.40 -6.87 -11.06
C LYS A 55 5.69 -5.62 -10.56
N LEU A 56 6.23 -4.43 -10.83
CA LEU A 56 5.58 -3.15 -10.49
C LEU A 56 4.25 -2.95 -11.23
N VAL A 57 4.15 -3.41 -12.48
CA VAL A 57 2.88 -3.38 -13.23
C VAL A 57 1.84 -4.29 -12.59
N THR A 58 2.26 -5.47 -12.12
CA THR A 58 1.36 -6.42 -11.43
C THR A 58 0.85 -5.86 -10.10
N GLU A 59 1.65 -5.04 -9.43
CA GLU A 59 1.31 -4.40 -8.16
C GLU A 59 0.59 -3.04 -8.34
N GLY A 60 0.30 -2.63 -9.58
CA GLY A 60 -0.38 -1.37 -9.89
C GLY A 60 0.47 -0.11 -9.70
N LEU A 61 1.75 -0.23 -9.31
CA LEU A 61 2.68 0.90 -9.20
C LEU A 61 3.08 1.49 -10.56
N LEU A 62 2.97 0.69 -11.62
CA LEU A 62 3.10 1.13 -13.00
C LEU A 62 1.88 0.67 -13.79
N ARG A 63 1.43 1.47 -14.75
CA ARG A 63 0.43 1.05 -15.74
C ARG A 63 1.09 0.92 -17.11
N ARG A 64 0.77 -0.15 -17.83
CA ARG A 64 1.30 -0.43 -19.17
C ARG A 64 0.17 -0.84 -20.10
N GLU A 65 -0.19 0.05 -21.02
CA GLU A 65 -1.08 -0.28 -22.13
C GLU A 65 -0.37 -1.16 -23.16
N ARG A 66 -1.15 -1.85 -24.00
CA ARG A 66 -0.62 -2.79 -24.98
C ARG A 66 0.37 -2.10 -25.92
N HIS A 67 1.57 -2.66 -26.04
CA HIS A 67 2.68 -2.13 -26.84
C HIS A 67 3.21 -0.75 -26.42
N GLN A 68 2.84 -0.24 -25.24
CA GLN A 68 3.32 1.04 -24.73
C GLN A 68 4.37 0.85 -23.63
N THR A 69 5.11 1.93 -23.36
CA THR A 69 6.03 2.00 -22.23
C THR A 69 5.24 2.06 -20.92
N ALA A 70 5.74 1.39 -19.88
CA ALA A 70 5.15 1.50 -18.54
C ALA A 70 5.24 2.94 -18.03
N ARG A 71 4.23 3.42 -17.31
CA ARG A 71 4.19 4.76 -16.75
C ARG A 71 3.76 4.73 -15.30
N VAL A 72 4.26 5.66 -14.50
CA VAL A 72 3.72 5.89 -13.16
C VAL A 72 2.28 6.40 -13.31
N PRO A 73 1.28 5.77 -12.66
CA PRO A 73 -0.10 6.23 -12.74
C PRO A 73 -0.23 7.69 -12.29
N LEU A 74 -1.03 8.46 -13.03
CA LEU A 74 -1.55 9.74 -12.57
C LEU A 74 -2.95 9.48 -12.06
N LEU A 75 -3.14 9.56 -10.73
CA LEU A 75 -4.40 9.21 -10.11
C LEU A 75 -5.44 10.32 -10.35
N SER A 76 -6.63 9.93 -10.80
CA SER A 76 -7.79 10.82 -10.82
C SER A 76 -8.55 10.74 -9.50
N ARG A 77 -9.43 11.71 -9.26
CA ARG A 77 -10.39 11.68 -8.15
C ARG A 77 -11.20 10.38 -8.11
N ALA A 78 -11.59 9.86 -9.28
CA ALA A 78 -12.35 8.62 -9.40
C ALA A 78 -11.50 7.39 -9.03
N ASP A 79 -10.21 7.37 -9.40
CA ASP A 79 -9.30 6.28 -9.00
C ASP A 79 -9.17 6.23 -7.46
N ILE A 80 -9.08 7.39 -6.79
CA ILE A 80 -8.98 7.45 -5.32
C ILE A 80 -10.24 6.89 -4.65
N VAL A 81 -11.42 7.29 -5.13
CA VAL A 81 -12.70 6.80 -4.59
C VAL A 81 -12.81 5.28 -4.76
N ASP A 82 -12.59 4.79 -5.98
CA ASP A 82 -12.70 3.36 -6.31
C ASP A 82 -11.74 2.50 -5.48
N LEU A 83 -10.47 2.93 -5.39
CA LEU A 83 -9.45 2.23 -4.63
C LEU A 83 -9.79 2.13 -3.14
N PHE A 84 -10.23 3.23 -2.52
CA PHE A 84 -10.53 3.25 -1.09
C PHE A 84 -11.83 2.54 -0.75
N ASP A 85 -12.82 2.54 -1.65
CA ASP A 85 -14.05 1.76 -1.47
C ASP A 85 -13.75 0.26 -1.54
N ALA A 86 -12.93 -0.17 -2.51
CA ALA A 86 -12.45 -1.55 -2.60
C ALA A 86 -11.63 -1.94 -1.36
N ARG A 87 -10.70 -1.08 -0.93
CA ARG A 87 -9.92 -1.25 0.31
C ARG A 87 -10.83 -1.43 1.52
N ALA A 88 -11.81 -0.54 1.70
CA ALA A 88 -12.72 -0.59 2.83
C ALA A 88 -13.53 -1.90 2.88
N ILE A 89 -13.98 -2.40 1.74
CA ILE A 89 -14.69 -3.69 1.65
C ILE A 89 -13.78 -4.84 2.07
N VAL A 90 -12.56 -4.90 1.53
CA VAL A 90 -11.62 -6.01 1.79
C VAL A 90 -11.12 -5.98 3.23
N GLU A 91 -10.65 -4.83 3.71
CA GLU A 91 -10.06 -4.70 5.05
C GLU A 91 -11.12 -4.87 6.14
N SER A 92 -12.33 -4.32 5.99
CA SER A 92 -13.39 -4.52 6.99
C SER A 92 -13.83 -5.98 7.11
N ALA A 93 -13.96 -6.70 5.99
CA ALA A 93 -14.27 -8.13 6.01
C ALA A 93 -13.14 -8.95 6.66
N ALA A 94 -11.88 -8.61 6.35
CA ALA A 94 -10.71 -9.27 6.93
C ALA A 94 -10.59 -9.04 8.44
N VAL A 95 -10.76 -7.80 8.90
CA VAL A 95 -10.66 -7.44 10.31
C VAL A 95 -11.84 -7.99 11.12
N GLY A 96 -13.05 -7.99 10.56
CA GLY A 96 -14.19 -8.68 11.19
C GLY A 96 -13.94 -10.18 11.35
N ALA A 97 -13.37 -10.83 10.34
CA ALA A 97 -12.98 -12.24 10.43
C ALA A 97 -11.86 -12.46 11.48
N LEU A 98 -10.87 -11.57 11.55
CA LEU A 98 -9.80 -11.61 12.57
C LEU A 98 -10.38 -11.55 13.99
N ALA A 99 -11.35 -10.65 14.23
CA ALA A 99 -12.00 -10.49 15.51
C ALA A 99 -12.64 -11.78 16.03
N THR A 100 -13.20 -12.63 15.15
CA THR A 100 -13.76 -13.92 15.59
C THR A 100 -12.74 -14.83 16.31
N GLY A 101 -11.45 -14.66 16.04
CA GLY A 101 -10.36 -15.37 16.73
C GLY A 101 -9.78 -14.64 17.93
N GLY A 102 -10.12 -13.36 18.16
CA GLY A 102 -9.73 -12.57 19.33
C GLY A 102 -8.23 -12.26 19.47
N THR A 103 -7.39 -12.69 18.52
CA THR A 103 -5.94 -12.63 18.65
C THR A 103 -5.35 -11.61 17.70
N LEU A 104 -4.62 -10.65 18.25
CA LEU A 104 -3.95 -9.60 17.50
C LEU A 104 -2.58 -10.07 16.97
N PRO A 105 -2.27 -9.80 15.68
CA PRO A 105 -0.92 -9.98 15.15
C PRO A 105 0.10 -9.07 15.87
N ALA A 106 1.28 -9.61 16.18
CA ALA A 106 2.33 -8.86 16.86
C ALA A 106 2.83 -7.68 16.00
N GLU A 107 2.83 -7.85 14.69
CA GLU A 107 3.21 -6.86 13.69
C GLU A 107 2.22 -5.69 13.68
N ALA A 108 0.93 -5.93 13.86
CA ALA A 108 -0.07 -4.87 13.94
C ALA A 108 0.15 -4.00 15.19
N LEU A 109 0.44 -4.63 16.33
CA LEU A 109 0.78 -3.93 17.56
C LEU A 109 2.10 -3.14 17.44
N ALA A 110 3.10 -3.69 16.75
CA ALA A 110 4.36 -3.01 16.50
C ALA A 110 4.17 -1.78 15.60
N ALA A 111 3.45 -1.92 14.50
CA ALA A 111 3.12 -0.83 13.59
C ALA A 111 2.32 0.27 14.28
N HIS A 112 1.32 -0.08 15.10
CA HIS A 112 0.55 0.89 15.88
C HIS A 112 1.44 1.69 16.86
N ARG A 113 2.38 1.03 17.55
CA ARG A 113 3.32 1.75 18.43
C ARG A 113 4.26 2.66 17.67
N ALA A 114 4.76 2.22 16.51
CA ALA A 114 5.64 3.02 15.67
C ALA A 114 4.93 4.25 15.10
N LEU A 115 3.67 4.08 14.65
CA LEU A 115 2.79 5.15 14.21
C LEU A 115 2.66 6.26 15.25
N LEU A 116 2.50 5.93 16.53
CA LEU A 116 2.39 6.92 17.61
C LEU A 116 3.70 7.66 17.91
N ALA A 117 4.84 7.13 17.49
CA ALA A 117 6.17 7.70 17.74
C ALA A 117 6.70 8.54 16.56
N ASP A 118 6.10 8.43 15.37
CA ASP A 118 6.54 9.10 14.16
C ASP A 118 5.55 10.19 13.69
N ALA A 119 6.08 11.33 13.25
CA ALA A 119 5.29 12.38 12.63
C ALA A 119 4.94 12.07 11.17
N ASP A 120 5.68 11.19 10.50
CA ASP A 120 5.43 10.68 9.15
C ASP A 120 4.93 9.23 9.21
N PHE A 121 3.71 9.09 9.71
CA PHE A 121 3.18 7.81 10.17
C PHE A 121 2.55 6.93 9.08
N ALA A 122 2.56 7.37 7.83
CA ALA A 122 1.80 6.77 6.74
C ALA A 122 2.22 5.33 6.42
N GLN A 123 3.52 5.08 6.45
CA GLN A 123 4.06 3.74 6.26
C GLN A 123 3.59 2.79 7.37
N HIS A 124 3.57 3.27 8.62
CA HIS A 124 3.10 2.48 9.75
C HIS A 124 1.58 2.26 9.75
N ASP A 125 0.79 3.18 9.19
CA ASP A 125 -0.63 2.95 8.93
C ASP A 125 -0.83 1.76 7.97
N ILE A 126 -0.10 1.76 6.85
CA ILE A 126 -0.20 0.69 5.85
C ILE A 126 0.25 -0.65 6.45
N GLU A 127 1.33 -0.66 7.21
CA GLU A 127 1.84 -1.86 7.91
C GLU A 127 0.83 -2.40 8.93
N PHE A 128 0.15 -1.52 9.66
CA PHE A 128 -0.91 -1.89 10.60
C PHE A 128 -2.04 -2.64 9.90
N HIS A 129 -2.62 -2.06 8.84
CA HIS A 129 -3.72 -2.69 8.10
C HIS A 129 -3.29 -3.99 7.43
N ARG A 130 -2.09 -4.01 6.83
CA ARG A 130 -1.51 -5.23 6.24
C ARG A 130 -1.39 -6.35 7.26
N ALA A 131 -0.91 -6.05 8.47
CA ALA A 131 -0.74 -7.04 9.52
C ALA A 131 -2.09 -7.62 9.98
N LEU A 132 -3.11 -6.78 10.17
CA LEU A 132 -4.46 -7.25 10.53
C LEU A 132 -5.04 -8.17 9.44
N VAL A 133 -4.92 -7.79 8.16
CA VAL A 133 -5.41 -8.60 7.04
C VAL A 133 -4.61 -9.89 6.86
N ALA A 134 -3.31 -9.90 7.19
CA ALA A 134 -2.50 -11.10 7.18
C ALA A 134 -2.85 -12.07 8.33
N GLY A 135 -3.33 -11.55 9.46
CA GLY A 135 -3.67 -12.33 10.65
C GLY A 135 -4.96 -13.16 10.53
N GLN A 136 -5.85 -12.84 9.58
CA GLN A 136 -7.13 -13.53 9.42
C GLN A 136 -6.99 -14.85 8.62
N PRO A 137 -7.93 -15.81 8.75
CA PRO A 137 -7.74 -17.18 8.25
C PRO A 137 -7.93 -17.38 6.73
N SER A 138 -8.51 -16.43 6.01
CA SER A 138 -8.79 -16.55 4.58
C SER A 138 -7.59 -16.13 3.72
N PRO A 139 -6.92 -17.07 3.01
CA PRO A 139 -5.85 -16.72 2.09
C PRO A 139 -6.36 -15.95 0.85
N ARG A 140 -7.68 -15.92 0.61
CA ARG A 140 -8.28 -15.18 -0.51
C ARG A 140 -8.35 -13.69 -0.20
N LEU A 141 -8.78 -13.33 1.01
CA LEU A 141 -8.82 -11.92 1.45
C LEU A 141 -7.42 -11.32 1.48
N ALA A 142 -6.43 -12.06 2.00
CA ALA A 142 -5.04 -11.64 1.98
C ALA A 142 -4.51 -11.37 0.56
N ARG A 143 -4.86 -12.22 -0.43
CA ARG A 143 -4.47 -11.99 -1.82
C ARG A 143 -5.19 -10.81 -2.46
N MET A 144 -6.47 -10.61 -2.17
CA MET A 144 -7.22 -9.45 -2.66
C MET A 144 -6.59 -8.15 -2.13
N HIS A 145 -6.27 -8.10 -0.84
CA HIS A 145 -5.60 -6.96 -0.24
C HIS A 145 -4.21 -6.72 -0.82
N ALA A 146 -3.40 -7.78 -0.98
CA ALA A 146 -2.09 -7.68 -1.60
C ALA A 146 -2.14 -7.10 -3.03
N GLY A 147 -3.22 -7.37 -3.77
CA GLY A 147 -3.44 -6.80 -5.10
C GLY A 147 -3.71 -5.30 -5.09
N LEU A 148 -4.25 -4.75 -3.99
CA LEU A 148 -4.54 -3.32 -3.82
C LEU A 148 -3.37 -2.57 -3.16
N LEU A 149 -2.50 -3.27 -2.44
CA LEU A 149 -1.49 -2.66 -1.56
C LEU A 149 -0.54 -1.71 -2.29
N GLY A 150 -0.08 -2.06 -3.49
CA GLY A 150 0.78 -1.18 -4.28
C GLY A 150 0.07 0.11 -4.69
N GLU A 151 -1.19 0.04 -5.14
CA GLU A 151 -1.98 1.22 -5.47
C GLU A 151 -2.30 2.08 -4.23
N ILE A 152 -2.53 1.45 -3.08
CA ILE A 152 -2.73 2.16 -1.79
C ILE A 152 -1.46 2.95 -1.41
N GLU A 153 -0.29 2.30 -1.45
CA GLU A 153 1.00 2.95 -1.17
C GLU A 153 1.28 4.09 -2.16
N LEU A 154 1.01 3.87 -3.45
CA LEU A 154 1.16 4.92 -4.47
C LEU A 154 0.23 6.10 -4.20
N CYS A 155 -1.05 5.85 -3.92
CA CYS A 155 -2.04 6.89 -3.67
C CYS A 155 -1.69 7.70 -2.43
N ILE A 156 -1.32 7.03 -1.34
CA ILE A 156 -0.89 7.69 -0.11
C ILE A 156 0.38 8.50 -0.39
N GLY A 157 1.39 7.93 -1.06
CA GLY A 157 2.62 8.65 -1.40
C GLY A 157 2.42 9.84 -2.35
N GLN A 158 1.51 9.76 -3.33
CA GLN A 158 1.21 10.83 -4.28
C GLN A 158 0.44 12.00 -3.66
N VAL A 159 -0.50 11.70 -2.76
CA VAL A 159 -1.43 12.69 -2.19
C VAL A 159 -0.94 13.21 -0.82
N GLN A 160 -0.15 12.44 -0.08
CA GLN A 160 0.46 12.91 1.16
C GLN A 160 1.62 13.89 0.91
N ALA A 161 1.24 15.15 0.78
CA ALA A 161 2.09 16.30 1.03
C ALA A 161 1.55 17.20 2.17
N GLY A 162 0.55 16.73 2.94
CA GLY A 162 -0.34 17.63 3.71
C GLY A 162 -0.51 17.41 5.22
N ARG A 163 -0.08 16.28 5.83
CA ARG A 163 -0.30 15.98 7.27
C ARG A 163 -1.74 16.22 7.75
N LEU A 164 -2.72 15.64 7.06
CA LEU A 164 -4.17 15.92 7.23
C LEU A 164 -4.77 15.34 8.52
N LEU A 165 -4.05 14.46 9.19
CA LEU A 165 -4.34 13.94 10.52
C LEU A 165 -3.07 13.94 11.34
N THR A 166 -3.23 14.02 12.65
CA THR A 166 -2.15 13.75 13.59
C THR A 166 -2.02 12.24 13.81
N ALA A 167 -0.80 11.78 14.09
CA ALA A 167 -0.55 10.40 14.51
C ALA A 167 -1.43 10.00 15.71
N ALA A 168 -1.77 10.96 16.59
CA ALA A 168 -2.65 10.73 17.74
C ALA A 168 -4.09 10.38 17.34
N GLU A 169 -4.67 11.08 16.36
CA GLU A 169 -6.05 10.81 15.90
C GLU A 169 -6.14 9.45 15.21
N VAL A 170 -5.18 9.13 14.32
CA VAL A 170 -5.10 7.82 13.67
C VAL A 170 -4.85 6.73 14.69
N GLY A 171 -3.95 6.97 15.64
CA GLY A 171 -3.67 6.07 16.73
C GLY A 171 -4.91 5.75 17.57
N ALA A 172 -5.72 6.75 17.91
CA ALA A 172 -6.98 6.53 18.65
C ALA A 172 -7.97 5.65 17.86
N GLN A 173 -8.07 5.85 16.55
CA GLN A 173 -8.90 5.01 15.68
C GLN A 173 -8.38 3.56 15.61
N HIS A 174 -7.06 3.40 15.47
CA HIS A 174 -6.41 2.08 15.48
C HIS A 174 -6.64 1.35 16.79
N GLN A 175 -6.52 2.07 17.92
CA GLN A 175 -6.77 1.49 19.24
C GLN A 175 -8.20 0.96 19.34
N GLY A 176 -9.20 1.70 18.87
CA GLY A 176 -10.59 1.22 18.84
C GLY A 176 -10.78 -0.05 18.01
N ILE A 177 -10.08 -0.18 16.88
CA ILE A 177 -10.08 -1.40 16.07
C ILE A 177 -9.42 -2.57 16.82
N LEU A 178 -8.25 -2.33 17.43
CA LEU A 178 -7.53 -3.34 18.22
C LEU A 178 -8.37 -3.85 19.40
N ASP A 179 -9.07 -2.94 20.08
CA ASP A 179 -9.94 -3.26 21.22
C ASP A 179 -11.12 -4.12 20.76
N ALA A 180 -11.76 -3.76 19.65
CA ALA A 180 -12.87 -4.54 19.08
C ALA A 180 -12.44 -5.95 18.66
N VAL A 181 -11.26 -6.08 18.03
CA VAL A 181 -10.68 -7.38 17.68
C VAL A 181 -10.42 -8.21 18.94
N THR A 182 -9.81 -7.61 19.97
CA THR A 182 -9.52 -8.29 21.24
C THR A 182 -10.78 -8.74 21.97
N ALA A 183 -11.85 -7.94 21.90
CA ALA A 183 -13.15 -8.26 22.49
C ALA A 183 -13.92 -9.34 21.71
N GLY A 184 -13.46 -9.70 20.51
CA GLY A 184 -14.16 -10.64 19.63
C GLY A 184 -15.38 -10.05 18.91
N ASP A 185 -15.53 -8.73 18.89
CA ASP A 185 -16.68 -8.05 18.29
C ASP A 185 -16.42 -7.79 16.80
N ALA A 186 -16.81 -8.77 15.98
CA ALA A 186 -16.59 -8.75 14.54
C ALA A 186 -17.30 -7.59 13.83
N ASP A 187 -18.53 -7.26 14.24
CA ASP A 187 -19.32 -6.20 13.61
C ASP A 187 -18.73 -4.82 13.94
N LEU A 188 -18.34 -4.62 15.20
CA LEU A 188 -17.67 -3.40 15.62
C LEU A 188 -16.33 -3.23 14.92
N ALA A 189 -15.50 -4.28 14.88
CA ALA A 189 -14.18 -4.23 14.26
C ALA A 189 -14.29 -3.89 12.76
N ALA A 190 -15.19 -4.57 12.03
CA ALA A 190 -15.44 -4.30 10.61
C ALA A 190 -15.95 -2.86 10.37
N ARG A 191 -16.85 -2.37 11.23
CA ARG A 191 -17.40 -1.02 11.11
C ARG A 191 -16.33 0.05 11.35
N LEU A 192 -15.56 -0.07 12.43
CA LEU A 192 -14.50 0.90 12.76
C LEU A 192 -13.42 0.95 11.67
N THR A 193 -13.02 -0.20 11.11
CA THR A 193 -12.09 -0.26 9.97
C THR A 193 -12.65 0.48 8.75
N ARG A 194 -13.93 0.25 8.41
CA ARG A 194 -14.58 0.93 7.28
C ARG A 194 -14.65 2.45 7.47
N GLU A 195 -15.03 2.90 8.66
CA GLU A 195 -15.11 4.33 9.01
C GLU A 195 -13.74 5.00 8.95
N HIS A 196 -12.70 4.34 9.46
CA HIS A 196 -11.32 4.82 9.39
C HIS A 196 -10.87 5.00 7.93
N ILE A 197 -11.06 3.99 7.08
CA ILE A 197 -10.64 4.04 5.66
C ILE A 197 -11.43 5.09 4.89
N ALA A 198 -12.74 5.18 5.09
CA ALA A 198 -13.58 6.19 4.44
C ALA A 198 -13.19 7.61 4.86
N GLY A 199 -12.90 7.82 6.15
CA GLY A 199 -12.37 9.09 6.63
C GLY A 199 -11.02 9.44 6.00
N SER A 200 -10.12 8.47 5.83
CA SER A 200 -8.85 8.67 5.13
C SER A 200 -9.05 9.05 3.67
N ARG A 201 -9.97 8.37 2.95
CA ARG A 201 -10.37 8.70 1.58
C ARG A 201 -10.84 10.15 1.47
N ASP A 202 -11.79 10.56 2.30
CA ASP A 202 -12.42 11.89 2.18
C ASP A 202 -11.39 13.01 2.37
N ARG A 203 -10.45 12.84 3.31
CA ARG A 203 -9.34 13.79 3.50
C ARG A 203 -8.38 13.82 2.31
N LEU A 204 -8.05 12.66 1.74
CA LEU A 204 -7.23 12.59 0.54
C LEU A 204 -7.89 13.31 -0.64
N LEU A 205 -9.21 13.18 -0.79
CA LEU A 205 -9.98 13.89 -1.81
C LEU A 205 -9.98 15.41 -1.57
N ASP A 206 -10.19 15.87 -0.33
CA ASP A 206 -10.11 17.30 0.00
C ASP A 206 -8.74 17.89 -0.35
N ARG A 207 -7.66 17.12 -0.13
CA ARG A 207 -6.30 17.54 -0.49
C ARG A 207 -6.06 17.51 -2.00
N PHE A 208 -6.55 16.49 -2.69
CA PHE A 208 -6.49 16.37 -4.13
C PHE A 208 -7.17 17.58 -4.78
N ASP A 209 -8.40 17.89 -4.35
CA ASP A 209 -9.21 18.99 -4.89
C ASP A 209 -8.60 20.39 -4.61
N THR A 210 -7.70 20.51 -3.62
CA THR A 210 -7.03 21.78 -3.26
C THR A 210 -5.59 21.92 -3.80
N THR A 211 -5.05 20.89 -4.48
CA THR A 211 -3.70 20.92 -5.06
C THR A 211 -3.79 21.15 -6.57
N PRO A 212 -3.09 22.13 -7.17
CA PRO A 212 -3.02 22.25 -8.62
C PRO A 212 -2.30 21.03 -9.21
N HIS A 213 -2.93 20.36 -10.19
CA HIS A 213 -2.38 19.23 -10.94
C HIS A 213 -1.83 19.65 -12.30
#